data_AF-A0A352XI33-F1
#
_entry.id   AF-A0A352XI33-F1
#
_cell.length_a   1.000
_cell.length_b   1.000
_cell.length_c   1.000
_cell.angle_alpha   90.00
_cell.angle_beta   90.00
_cell.angle_gamma   90.00
#
_symmetry.space_group_name_H-M   'P 1'
#
loop_
_entity.id
_entity.type
_entity.pdbx_description
1 polymer ?
#
loop_
_entity_poly.entity_id
_entity_poly.type
_entity_poly.pdbx_seq_one_letter_code
_entity_poly.pdbx_strand_id
1 'polypeptide(L)'
;MKSHTEHYPLNTELTLKIGKASNKQRKTIALTLPVINLALTKLDSEVIECHLTLLVKPEIYQTIDSRALFNLHPQVRNSLSNGKFIPKLDIQIEISLQPNLFPPPLETAKDAAEAANYILSLSQEDPDNSLLFTESWLALSVKQIQPDGETGYRTIWANITPANFAQSPDFAPGEEINDSLLNSAPLPPDIFKSPTHNIAQTVERMTHAFEQLADTISQISQKGISEPVEEVTNLVEDDNQSVSGETEDLNPEQKIFAAMVNFFETDDWTFTKVEGDLALQIPFEGENGQWNCYAKAIEKTSQCIFYSIMPRLVPPARQFAIAEFINRANYGTILGNFELDVTDGELRYKTSIDMGGENLSFPILQKLVYTNVTMMDRYLPGIKSVISGKLPPQEAIRLIEESEIFPPSDDLVDPQPSSPTNLTESDIFSRLTREDISKFEKIIELQKNRQRDMADSSLNKLKIDVITRLGEEGEEIFSRAYTIFQAYQLDAKQIRFIGRYTELYNLFQIEIEQLSDREDLDKTARRNLKKWQKMRAIAKKRIQRIAERYIQGQEEIDMLMETSEMREYLAVAKDHQ
;
A
#
# COMPACT_ATOMS: atom_id res chain seq x y z
N MET A 1 3.46 -29.93 38.45
CA MET A 1 3.74 -28.49 38.35
C MET A 1 2.51 -27.75 38.88
N LYS A 2 2.64 -27.07 40.01
CA LYS A 2 1.56 -26.20 40.54
C LYS A 2 2.08 -24.78 40.46
N SER A 3 1.40 -23.94 39.68
CA SER A 3 1.66 -22.51 39.76
C SER A 3 0.96 -21.92 40.98
N HIS A 4 1.58 -20.94 41.61
CA HIS A 4 1.00 -20.14 42.68
C HIS A 4 1.17 -18.66 42.36
N THR A 5 0.09 -17.89 42.51
CA THR A 5 0.11 -16.44 42.29
C THR A 5 -0.03 -15.73 43.62
N GLU A 6 0.94 -14.86 43.92
CA GLU A 6 0.96 -14.00 45.09
C GLU A 6 0.53 -12.59 44.68
N HIS A 7 -0.23 -11.90 45.54
CA HIS A 7 -0.71 -10.55 45.27
C HIS A 7 -0.20 -9.56 46.29
N TYR A 8 0.18 -8.36 45.83
CA TYR A 8 0.62 -7.26 46.67
C TYR A 8 -0.10 -5.96 46.29
N PRO A 9 -0.89 -5.36 47.20
CA PRO A 9 -1.58 -4.11 46.93
C PRO A 9 -0.59 -2.94 46.89
N LEU A 10 -0.65 -2.14 45.82
CA LEU A 10 0.34 -1.09 45.54
C LEU A 10 -0.18 0.34 45.77
N ASN A 11 -1.45 0.61 45.45
CA ASN A 11 -2.14 1.91 45.57
C ASN A 11 -1.23 3.15 45.39
N THR A 12 -0.39 3.12 44.36
CA THR A 12 0.62 4.14 44.06
C THR A 12 0.59 4.49 42.58
N GLU A 13 1.31 5.52 42.17
CA GLU A 13 1.47 5.87 40.77
C GLU A 13 2.77 5.31 40.20
N LEU A 14 2.71 4.80 38.97
CA LEU A 14 3.86 4.40 38.18
C LEU A 14 3.92 5.23 36.90
N THR A 15 5.07 5.84 36.64
CA THR A 15 5.31 6.60 35.41
C THR A 15 5.98 5.71 34.36
N LEU A 16 5.29 5.53 33.24
CA LEU A 16 5.77 4.76 32.10
C LEU A 16 6.00 5.67 30.88
N LYS A 17 7.09 5.45 30.17
CA LYS A 17 7.46 6.13 28.92
C LYS A 17 6.78 5.47 27.74
N ILE A 18 6.42 6.29 26.75
CA ILE A 18 5.84 5.84 25.48
C ILE A 18 6.93 5.84 24.39
N GLY A 19 7.26 4.66 23.86
CA GLY A 19 8.18 4.43 22.73
C GLY A 19 9.59 3.98 23.14
N LYS A 20 10.16 2.98 22.45
CA LYS A 20 11.53 2.46 22.73
C LYS A 20 12.62 3.54 22.61
N ALA A 21 13.63 3.44 23.47
CA ALA A 21 14.81 4.31 23.61
C ALA A 21 15.79 4.34 22.41
N SER A 22 15.37 3.99 21.18
CA SER A 22 16.27 3.90 20.02
C SER A 22 16.45 5.19 19.22
N ASN A 23 15.72 6.26 19.52
CA ASN A 23 15.87 7.55 18.83
C ASN A 23 16.26 8.67 19.81
N LYS A 24 17.56 8.94 19.90
CA LYS A 24 18.08 10.19 20.47
C LYS A 24 17.51 11.35 19.67
N GLN A 25 16.46 12.00 20.21
CA GLN A 25 15.85 13.31 19.84
C GLN A 25 14.33 13.34 19.63
N ARG A 26 13.54 12.45 20.25
CA ARG A 26 12.12 12.75 20.52
C ARG A 26 11.91 12.99 22.01
N LYS A 27 11.13 14.01 22.37
CA LYS A 27 10.64 14.19 23.75
C LYS A 27 9.87 12.92 24.12
N THR A 28 10.44 12.11 25.01
CA THR A 28 9.77 10.92 25.53
C THR A 28 8.53 11.37 26.30
N ILE A 29 7.36 10.98 25.82
CA ILE A 29 6.09 11.27 26.49
C ILE A 29 5.96 10.26 27.64
N ALA A 30 5.71 10.74 28.85
CA ALA A 30 5.51 9.91 30.02
C ALA A 30 4.03 9.88 30.41
N LEU A 31 3.56 8.73 30.88
CA LEU A 31 2.20 8.45 31.30
C LEU A 31 2.26 7.94 32.74
N THR A 32 1.72 8.72 33.67
CA THR A 32 1.62 8.34 35.09
C THR A 32 0.28 7.67 35.35
N LEU A 33 0.32 6.46 35.88
CA LEU A 33 -0.85 5.59 36.02
C LEU A 33 -0.98 5.07 37.46
N PRO A 34 -2.18 5.12 38.06
CA PRO A 34 -2.44 4.44 39.32
C PRO A 34 -2.32 2.92 39.15
N VAL A 35 -1.48 2.30 39.98
CA VAL A 35 -1.28 0.86 40.09
C VAL A 35 -1.87 0.41 41.43
N ILE A 36 -2.88 -0.43 41.37
CA ILE A 36 -3.62 -0.88 42.57
C ILE A 36 -3.09 -2.22 43.10
N ASN A 37 -2.49 -3.04 42.25
CA ASN A 37 -2.02 -4.38 42.62
C ASN A 37 -0.87 -4.86 41.73
N LEU A 38 0.05 -5.63 42.31
CA LEU A 38 1.01 -6.47 41.60
C LEU A 38 0.69 -7.93 41.88
N ALA A 39 0.70 -8.77 40.84
CA ALA A 39 0.61 -10.22 40.98
C ALA A 39 1.90 -10.88 40.50
N LEU A 40 2.46 -11.80 41.28
CA LEU A 40 3.67 -12.54 40.94
C LEU A 40 3.32 -14.03 40.88
N THR A 41 3.41 -14.63 39.69
CA THR A 41 3.15 -16.06 39.50
C THR A 41 4.46 -16.82 39.52
N LYS A 42 4.53 -17.86 40.36
CA LYS A 42 5.67 -18.78 40.47
C LYS A 42 5.28 -20.17 40.04
N LEU A 43 6.19 -20.83 39.33
CA LEU A 43 6.13 -22.26 39.08
C LEU A 43 7.16 -22.95 39.97
N ASP A 44 6.66 -23.74 40.92
CA ASP A 44 7.44 -24.33 42.01
C ASP A 44 8.17 -23.26 42.86
N SER A 45 9.30 -22.72 42.42
CA SER A 45 10.01 -21.61 43.10
C SER A 45 10.58 -20.56 42.15
N GLU A 46 10.41 -20.74 40.84
CA GLU A 46 10.87 -19.79 39.84
C GLU A 46 9.74 -18.84 39.46
N VAL A 47 10.04 -17.54 39.41
CA VAL A 47 9.10 -16.53 38.95
C VAL A 47 8.93 -16.68 37.45
N ILE A 48 7.69 -16.81 37.01
CA ILE A 48 7.35 -16.99 35.59
C ILE A 48 6.51 -15.84 35.03
N GLU A 49 5.76 -15.12 35.86
CA GLU A 49 4.93 -13.99 35.42
C GLU A 49 4.87 -12.88 36.48
N CYS A 50 4.74 -11.64 36.01
CA CYS A 50 4.63 -10.44 36.83
C CYS A 50 3.57 -9.54 36.20
N HIS A 51 2.45 -9.36 36.89
CA HIS A 51 1.31 -8.58 36.42
C HIS A 51 1.13 -7.32 37.25
N LEU A 52 0.67 -6.26 36.61
CA LEU A 52 0.19 -5.04 37.28
C LEU A 52 -1.29 -4.84 36.95
N THR A 53 -2.05 -4.40 37.94
CA THR A 53 -3.42 -3.94 37.74
C THR A 53 -3.43 -2.42 37.81
N LEU A 54 -3.75 -1.79 36.69
CA LEU A 54 -3.87 -0.35 36.54
C LEU A 54 -5.33 0.07 36.77
N LEU A 55 -5.54 1.23 37.37
CA LEU A 55 -6.85 1.87 37.48
C LEU A 55 -6.82 3.22 36.77
N VAL A 56 -7.49 3.33 35.63
CA VAL A 56 -7.39 4.48 34.74
C VAL A 56 -8.75 5.11 34.46
N LYS A 57 -8.77 6.42 34.25
CA LYS A 57 -9.97 7.11 33.78
C LYS A 57 -10.22 6.83 32.28
N PRO A 58 -11.46 6.94 31.79
CA PRO A 58 -11.77 6.72 30.38
C PRO A 58 -10.95 7.55 29.38
N GLU A 59 -10.53 8.77 29.73
CA GLU A 59 -9.70 9.60 28.85
C GLU A 59 -8.28 9.04 28.68
N ILE A 60 -7.72 8.50 29.78
CA ILE A 60 -6.42 7.84 29.75
C ILE A 60 -6.53 6.53 28.98
N TYR A 61 -7.61 5.77 29.20
CA TYR A 61 -7.88 4.55 28.43
C TYR A 61 -8.00 4.83 26.93
N GLN A 62 -8.65 5.92 26.50
CA GLN A 62 -8.70 6.31 25.09
C GLN A 62 -7.31 6.59 24.49
N THR A 63 -6.38 7.14 25.31
CA THR A 63 -4.99 7.33 24.89
C THR A 63 -4.25 6.01 24.76
N ILE A 64 -4.46 5.10 25.72
CA ILE A 64 -3.91 3.73 25.69
C ILE A 64 -4.41 2.98 24.45
N ASP A 65 -5.70 3.07 24.17
CA ASP A 65 -6.40 2.45 23.04
C ASP A 65 -5.90 2.99 21.69
N SER A 66 -6.00 4.31 21.48
CA SER A 66 -5.66 4.95 20.21
C SER A 66 -4.19 4.83 19.81
N ARG A 67 -3.29 4.71 20.80
CA ARG A 67 -1.85 4.57 20.58
C ARG A 67 -1.35 3.13 20.73
N ALA A 68 -2.26 2.17 20.94
CA ALA A 68 -1.95 0.76 21.18
C ALA A 68 -0.88 0.53 22.27
N LEU A 69 -0.93 1.32 23.35
CA LEU A 69 0.01 1.16 24.48
C LEU A 69 -0.22 -0.19 25.15
N PHE A 70 0.79 -0.75 25.82
CA PHE A 70 0.72 -2.09 26.43
C PHE A 70 0.44 -3.20 25.41
N ASN A 71 0.88 -3.01 24.16
CA ASN A 71 0.60 -3.91 23.04
C ASN A 71 -0.90 -4.20 22.86
N LEU A 72 -1.75 -3.23 23.23
CA LEU A 72 -3.20 -3.33 23.18
C LEU A 72 -3.71 -2.87 21.80
N HIS A 73 -3.41 -3.63 20.76
CA HIS A 73 -3.92 -3.38 19.41
C HIS A 73 -5.41 -3.77 19.28
N PRO A 74 -6.20 -3.15 18.38
CA PRO A 74 -7.60 -3.55 18.17
C PRO A 74 -7.74 -5.02 17.76
N GLN A 75 -6.79 -5.57 17.00
CA GLN A 75 -6.83 -6.95 16.50
C GLN A 75 -6.60 -7.99 17.61
N VAL A 76 -6.06 -7.61 18.77
CA VAL A 76 -5.79 -8.60 19.84
C VAL A 76 -6.94 -8.76 20.82
N ARG A 77 -8.05 -8.04 20.65
CA ARG A 77 -9.13 -7.93 21.63
C ARG A 77 -10.33 -8.77 21.25
N ASN A 78 -11.00 -9.32 22.27
CA ASN A 78 -12.34 -9.85 22.12
C ASN A 78 -13.38 -8.72 22.17
N SER A 79 -14.60 -9.02 21.75
CA SER A 79 -15.75 -8.13 21.90
C SER A 79 -16.03 -7.82 23.38
N LEU A 80 -16.58 -6.64 23.65
CA LEU A 80 -17.01 -6.23 24.98
C LEU A 80 -18.13 -7.15 25.51
N SER A 81 -18.00 -7.59 26.76
CA SER A 81 -18.84 -8.66 27.31
C SER A 81 -20.21 -8.22 27.82
N ASN A 82 -20.51 -6.93 28.00
CA ASN A 82 -21.82 -6.44 28.47
C ASN A 82 -22.03 -4.95 28.11
N GLY A 83 -21.85 -4.57 26.83
CA GLY A 83 -22.04 -3.19 26.35
C GLY A 83 -20.83 -2.25 26.58
N LYS A 84 -21.05 -0.94 26.37
CA LYS A 84 -20.00 0.09 26.35
C LYS A 84 -19.52 0.51 27.75
N PHE A 85 -18.30 1.06 27.82
CA PHE A 85 -17.79 1.69 29.04
C PHE A 85 -18.55 2.99 29.37
N ILE A 86 -18.85 3.18 30.66
CA ILE A 86 -19.49 4.37 31.19
C ILE A 86 -18.41 5.44 31.43
N PRO A 87 -18.52 6.67 30.86
CA PRO A 87 -17.48 7.69 30.94
C PRO A 87 -17.11 8.20 32.34
N LYS A 88 -17.90 7.88 33.37
CA LYS A 88 -17.68 8.36 34.76
C LYS A 88 -17.02 7.34 35.69
N LEU A 89 -16.84 6.10 35.24
CA LEU A 89 -16.31 5.01 36.06
C LEU A 89 -14.89 4.66 35.62
N ASP A 90 -14.04 4.33 36.58
CA ASP A 90 -12.67 3.93 36.31
C ASP A 90 -12.61 2.55 35.64
N ILE A 91 -11.62 2.38 34.76
CA ILE A 91 -11.36 1.17 34.01
C ILE A 91 -10.12 0.49 34.60
N GLN A 92 -10.24 -0.79 34.91
CA GLN A 92 -9.15 -1.64 35.32
C GLN A 92 -8.49 -2.27 34.09
N ILE A 93 -7.16 -2.17 34.01
CA ILE A 93 -6.37 -2.84 32.98
C ILE A 93 -5.36 -3.75 33.66
N GLU A 94 -5.44 -5.05 33.37
CA GLU A 94 -4.43 -6.01 33.80
C GLU A 94 -3.36 -6.13 32.71
N ILE A 95 -2.10 -5.86 33.06
CA ILE A 95 -0.95 -5.94 32.17
C ILE A 95 0.07 -6.94 32.69
N SER A 96 0.77 -7.63 31.78
CA SER A 96 1.81 -8.61 32.10
C SER A 96 3.15 -8.20 31.50
N LEU A 97 4.24 -8.36 32.25
CA LEU A 97 5.57 -8.11 31.71
C LEU A 97 5.91 -9.15 30.64
N GLN A 98 6.49 -8.71 29.51
CA GLN A 98 6.92 -9.65 28.47
C GLN A 98 7.93 -10.67 29.03
N PRO A 99 7.77 -11.98 28.76
CA PRO A 99 8.62 -13.02 29.35
C PRO A 99 10.12 -12.86 29.08
N ASN A 100 10.50 -12.30 27.92
CA ASN A 100 11.89 -12.05 27.54
C ASN A 100 12.50 -10.80 28.20
N LEU A 101 11.72 -10.03 28.96
CA LEU A 101 12.14 -8.81 29.62
C LEU A 101 12.27 -8.96 31.14
N PHE A 102 12.21 -10.19 31.68
CA PHE A 102 12.45 -10.43 33.11
C PHE A 102 13.91 -10.13 33.45
N PRO A 103 14.19 -9.11 34.29
CA PRO A 103 15.53 -8.87 34.77
C PRO A 103 15.83 -9.80 35.96
N PRO A 104 17.12 -10.07 36.24
CA PRO A 104 17.53 -10.95 37.34
C PRO A 104 16.90 -10.60 38.72
N PRO A 105 16.67 -9.33 39.09
CA PRO A 105 16.00 -8.99 40.35
C PRO A 105 14.54 -9.46 40.43
N LEU A 106 13.80 -9.53 39.31
CA LEU A 106 12.45 -10.08 39.29
C LEU A 106 12.45 -11.61 39.24
N GLU A 107 13.38 -12.23 38.51
CA GLU A 107 13.53 -13.69 38.46
C GLU A 107 13.81 -14.30 39.85
N THR A 108 14.56 -13.56 40.67
CA THR A 108 14.99 -13.98 42.02
C THR A 108 14.15 -13.43 43.16
N ALA A 109 13.05 -12.71 42.86
CA ALA A 109 12.18 -12.11 43.86
C ALA A 109 11.53 -13.19 44.75
N LYS A 110 11.64 -13.03 46.07
CA LYS A 110 11.11 -13.99 47.04
C LYS A 110 9.61 -13.92 47.17
N ASP A 111 9.02 -12.76 46.95
CA ASP A 111 7.58 -12.52 47.04
C ASP A 111 7.14 -11.34 46.16
N ALA A 112 5.83 -11.17 46.02
CA ALA A 112 5.24 -10.07 45.25
C ALA A 112 5.61 -8.67 45.82
N ALA A 113 5.93 -8.55 47.11
CA ALA A 113 6.31 -7.27 47.71
C ALA A 113 7.73 -6.85 47.29
N GLU A 114 8.67 -7.80 47.24
CA GLU A 114 10.03 -7.56 46.74
C GLU A 114 10.01 -7.15 45.26
N ALA A 115 9.22 -7.84 44.44
CA ALA A 115 9.02 -7.48 43.04
C ALA A 115 8.42 -6.06 42.87
N ALA A 116 7.43 -5.71 43.70
CA ALA A 116 6.80 -4.40 43.69
C ALA A 116 7.79 -3.28 44.04
N ASN A 117 8.57 -3.46 45.10
CA ASN A 117 9.58 -2.49 45.52
C ASN A 117 10.63 -2.26 44.43
N TYR A 118 11.08 -3.34 43.77
CA TYR A 118 12.01 -3.23 42.65
C TYR A 118 11.42 -2.38 41.52
N ILE A 119 10.23 -2.70 41.01
CA ILE A 119 9.61 -1.95 39.89
C ILE A 119 9.42 -0.48 40.25
N LEU A 120 8.99 -0.16 41.47
CA LEU A 120 8.80 1.22 41.90
C LEU A 120 10.13 2.00 42.02
N SER A 121 11.18 1.35 42.52
CA SER A 121 12.51 1.96 42.67
C SER A 121 13.15 2.35 41.35
N LEU A 122 12.82 1.65 40.25
CA LEU A 122 13.38 1.92 38.91
C LEU A 122 13.14 3.37 38.47
N SER A 123 11.99 3.95 38.80
CA SER A 123 11.67 5.33 38.43
C SER A 123 12.67 6.36 38.98
N GLN A 124 13.34 6.04 40.10
CA GLN A 124 14.34 6.89 40.76
C GLN A 124 15.77 6.43 40.46
N GLU A 125 16.02 5.12 40.46
CA GLU A 125 17.35 4.53 40.35
C GLU A 125 17.82 4.40 38.89
N ASP A 126 16.92 4.05 37.98
CA ASP A 126 17.20 3.88 36.55
C ASP A 126 15.99 4.33 35.71
N PRO A 127 15.79 5.66 35.55
CA PRO A 127 14.61 6.17 34.86
C PRO A 127 14.51 5.74 33.39
N ASP A 128 15.61 5.32 32.77
CA ASP A 128 15.68 4.84 31.38
C ASP A 128 15.57 3.31 31.27
N ASN A 129 15.28 2.62 32.38
CA ASN A 129 15.09 1.18 32.40
C ASN A 129 14.01 0.74 31.41
N SER A 130 14.26 -0.35 30.67
CA SER A 130 13.33 -0.89 29.68
C SER A 130 11.97 -1.27 30.28
N LEU A 131 11.90 -1.62 31.56
CA LEU A 131 10.64 -1.94 32.24
C LEU A 131 9.71 -0.74 32.42
N LEU A 132 10.25 0.48 32.34
CA LEU A 132 9.50 1.71 32.44
C LEU A 132 8.93 2.17 31.09
N PHE A 133 8.83 1.29 30.10
CA PHE A 133 8.20 1.58 28.81
C PHE A 133 6.90 0.81 28.64
N THR A 134 5.88 1.45 28.09
CA THR A 134 4.55 0.83 27.87
C THR A 134 4.62 -0.40 26.96
N GLU A 135 5.57 -0.45 26.04
CA GLU A 135 5.77 -1.52 25.06
C GLU A 135 6.36 -2.79 25.67
N SER A 136 6.90 -2.71 26.89
CA SER A 136 7.44 -3.86 27.63
C SER A 136 6.35 -4.72 28.28
N TRP A 137 5.11 -4.26 28.26
CA TRP A 137 3.98 -4.86 28.95
C TRP A 137 2.88 -5.26 27.95
N LEU A 138 2.15 -6.33 28.25
CA LEU A 138 1.07 -6.91 27.45
C LEU A 138 -0.25 -6.77 28.20
N ALA A 139 -1.21 -6.04 27.65
CA ALA A 139 -2.54 -5.93 28.24
C ALA A 139 -3.29 -7.26 28.12
N LEU A 140 -3.61 -7.91 29.23
CA LEU A 140 -4.31 -9.19 29.31
C LEU A 140 -5.83 -9.01 29.33
N SER A 141 -6.31 -8.03 30.08
CA SER A 141 -7.75 -7.74 30.19
C SER A 141 -8.03 -6.27 30.49
N VAL A 142 -9.20 -5.81 30.06
CA VAL A 142 -9.73 -4.47 30.33
C VAL A 142 -11.14 -4.62 30.86
N LYS A 143 -11.41 -4.09 32.06
CA LYS A 143 -12.65 -4.30 32.80
C LYS A 143 -13.14 -3.01 33.43
N GLN A 144 -14.44 -2.80 33.48
CA GLN A 144 -15.08 -1.72 34.20
C GLN A 144 -16.19 -2.31 35.08
N ILE A 145 -16.11 -2.06 36.38
CA ILE A 145 -17.14 -2.47 37.34
C ILE A 145 -18.26 -1.43 37.27
N GLN A 146 -19.44 -1.84 36.81
CA GLN A 146 -20.63 -1.01 36.66
C GLN A 146 -21.73 -1.43 37.64
N PRO A 147 -22.75 -0.59 37.90
CA PRO A 147 -23.87 -0.93 38.79
C PRO A 147 -24.62 -2.19 38.38
N ASP A 148 -24.71 -2.44 37.07
CA ASP A 148 -25.47 -3.54 36.48
C ASP A 148 -24.62 -4.79 36.19
N GLY A 149 -23.33 -4.76 36.53
CA GLY A 149 -22.40 -5.88 36.34
C GLY A 149 -20.99 -5.45 35.92
N GLU A 150 -20.18 -6.42 35.50
CA GLU A 150 -18.85 -6.18 34.94
C GLU A 150 -18.92 -6.13 33.41
N THR A 151 -18.36 -5.08 32.79
CA THR A 151 -18.16 -5.03 31.34
C THR A 151 -16.68 -4.97 31.02
N GLY A 152 -16.25 -5.64 29.96
CA GLY A 152 -14.83 -5.67 29.61
C GLY A 152 -14.53 -6.60 28.46
N TYR A 153 -13.25 -6.79 28.19
CA TYR A 153 -12.77 -7.77 27.22
C TYR A 153 -11.42 -8.33 27.67
N ARG A 154 -11.08 -9.51 27.13
CA ARG A 154 -9.75 -10.12 27.26
C ARG A 154 -9.02 -9.99 25.92
N THR A 155 -7.71 -10.11 25.96
CA THR A 155 -6.87 -10.15 24.76
C THR A 155 -6.33 -11.55 24.51
N ILE A 156 -5.80 -11.79 23.31
CA ILE A 156 -5.08 -13.04 22.99
C ILE A 156 -3.91 -13.28 23.94
N TRP A 157 -3.30 -12.22 24.48
CA TRP A 157 -2.15 -12.32 25.39
C TRP A 157 -2.50 -13.08 26.66
N ALA A 158 -3.75 -13.02 27.12
CA ALA A 158 -4.21 -13.76 28.29
C ALA A 158 -4.23 -15.30 28.08
N ASN A 159 -4.14 -15.75 26.83
CA ASN A 159 -4.08 -17.17 26.48
C ASN A 159 -2.64 -17.66 26.27
N ILE A 160 -1.69 -16.76 26.05
CA ILE A 160 -0.31 -17.07 25.68
C ILE A 160 0.64 -16.71 26.83
N THR A 161 0.42 -17.31 28.02
CA THR A 161 1.20 -17.00 29.23
C THR A 161 1.94 -18.21 29.78
N PRO A 162 3.13 -18.03 30.41
CA PRO A 162 3.90 -19.09 31.08
C PRO A 162 3.05 -20.06 31.92
N ALA A 163 2.12 -19.54 32.71
CA ALA A 163 1.25 -20.33 33.57
C ALA A 163 0.30 -21.25 32.78
N ASN A 164 -0.29 -20.76 31.68
CA ASN A 164 -1.20 -21.56 30.85
C ASN A 164 -0.47 -22.73 30.18
N PHE A 165 0.75 -22.49 29.67
CA PHE A 165 1.57 -23.55 29.04
C PHE A 165 2.13 -24.54 30.07
N ALA A 166 2.38 -24.11 31.31
CA ALA A 166 2.86 -24.98 32.37
C ALA A 166 1.78 -25.95 32.92
N GLN A 167 0.49 -25.61 32.76
CA GLN A 167 -0.62 -26.34 33.38
C GLN A 167 -1.32 -27.37 32.47
N SER A 168 -1.16 -27.31 31.14
CA SER A 168 -1.91 -28.18 30.21
C SER A 168 -1.03 -28.89 29.17
N PRO A 169 -0.88 -30.22 29.21
CA PRO A 169 -0.17 -31.03 28.20
C PRO A 169 -0.90 -31.07 26.83
N ASP A 170 -2.21 -30.84 26.85
CA ASP A 170 -3.12 -30.82 25.70
C ASP A 170 -3.81 -29.45 25.64
N PHE A 171 -3.04 -28.37 25.56
CA PHE A 171 -3.63 -27.05 25.31
C PHE A 171 -4.18 -27.01 23.87
N ALA A 172 -5.43 -27.45 23.71
CA ALA A 172 -6.25 -26.99 22.62
C ALA A 172 -6.72 -25.58 23.00
N PRO A 173 -6.53 -24.56 22.14
CA PRO A 173 -7.17 -23.28 22.35
C PRO A 173 -8.67 -23.53 22.54
N GLY A 174 -9.20 -23.26 23.74
CA GLY A 174 -10.62 -23.46 24.01
C GLY A 174 -11.46 -22.66 23.02
N GLU A 175 -12.72 -23.07 22.80
CA GLU A 175 -13.73 -22.44 21.92
C GLU A 175 -13.94 -20.92 22.15
N GLU A 176 -13.24 -20.30 23.10
CA GLU A 176 -13.20 -18.87 23.38
C GLU A 176 -12.08 -18.11 22.64
N ILE A 177 -11.24 -18.77 21.82
CA ILE A 177 -10.35 -18.05 20.90
C ILE A 177 -11.19 -17.61 19.72
N ASN A 178 -11.27 -16.29 19.48
CA ASN A 178 -11.97 -15.70 18.36
C ASN A 178 -11.58 -16.42 17.04
N ASP A 179 -12.49 -17.24 16.52
CA ASP A 179 -12.32 -18.03 15.29
C ASP A 179 -11.87 -17.16 14.10
N SER A 180 -12.16 -15.87 14.14
CA SER A 180 -11.78 -14.89 13.11
C SER A 180 -10.27 -14.66 13.03
N LEU A 181 -9.52 -14.74 14.16
CA LEU A 181 -8.06 -14.59 14.16
C LEU A 181 -7.32 -15.89 13.93
N LEU A 182 -7.80 -17.03 14.42
CA LEU A 182 -7.18 -18.33 14.09
C LEU A 182 -7.33 -18.68 12.60
N ASN A 183 -8.39 -18.19 11.94
CA ASN A 183 -8.57 -18.36 10.49
C ASN A 183 -7.75 -17.38 9.63
N SER A 184 -7.38 -16.20 10.16
CA SER A 184 -6.59 -15.19 9.43
C SER A 184 -5.11 -15.15 9.82
N ALA A 185 -4.75 -15.78 10.94
CA ALA A 185 -3.42 -15.83 11.54
C ALA A 185 -3.27 -17.12 12.39
N PRO A 186 -3.16 -18.31 11.78
CA PRO A 186 -3.02 -19.53 12.54
C PRO A 186 -1.70 -19.53 13.33
N LEU A 187 -1.78 -19.63 14.66
CA LEU A 187 -0.63 -20.00 15.48
C LEU A 187 -0.06 -21.33 14.95
N PRO A 188 1.26 -21.46 14.73
CA PRO A 188 1.84 -22.73 14.32
C PRO A 188 1.38 -23.86 15.24
N PRO A 189 0.89 -24.99 14.69
CA PRO A 189 0.38 -26.10 15.49
C PRO A 189 1.45 -26.71 16.41
N ASP A 190 2.72 -26.40 16.18
CA ASP A 190 3.86 -26.84 16.97
C ASP A 190 4.05 -26.07 18.29
N ILE A 191 3.42 -24.90 18.46
CA ILE A 191 3.51 -24.09 19.70
C ILE A 191 2.91 -24.86 20.89
N PHE A 192 1.84 -25.61 20.64
CA PHE A 192 1.14 -26.39 21.66
C PHE A 192 1.67 -27.83 21.79
N LYS A 193 2.76 -28.18 21.09
CA LYS A 193 3.32 -29.54 21.13
C LYS A 193 4.26 -29.73 22.32
N SER A 194 3.78 -30.59 23.22
CA SER A 194 4.44 -31.23 24.36
C SER A 194 5.00 -30.29 25.45
N PRO A 195 4.77 -30.61 26.73
CA PRO A 195 5.33 -29.85 27.84
C PRO A 195 6.86 -29.99 27.87
N THR A 196 7.57 -28.87 27.72
CA THR A 196 9.00 -28.81 28.01
C THR A 196 9.20 -28.55 29.50
N HIS A 197 9.99 -29.38 30.15
CA HIS A 197 10.36 -29.25 31.57
C HIS A 197 11.38 -28.11 31.82
N ASN A 198 11.55 -27.21 30.86
CA ASN A 198 12.60 -26.20 30.85
C ASN A 198 11.97 -24.83 30.56
N ILE A 199 11.96 -23.96 31.57
CA ILE A 199 11.42 -22.60 31.48
C ILE A 199 12.08 -21.80 30.37
N ALA A 200 13.37 -21.99 30.10
CA ALA A 200 14.05 -21.33 28.98
C ALA A 200 13.47 -21.75 27.61
N GLN A 201 13.13 -23.02 27.42
CA GLN A 201 12.49 -23.50 26.19
C GLN A 201 11.06 -23.01 26.05
N THR A 202 10.34 -22.89 27.18
CA THR A 202 8.99 -22.30 27.20
C THR A 202 9.04 -20.81 26.85
N VAL A 203 10.01 -20.06 27.39
CA VAL A 203 10.24 -18.65 27.07
C VAL A 203 10.66 -18.46 25.61
N GLU A 204 11.52 -19.33 25.07
CA GLU A 204 11.93 -19.28 23.66
C GLU A 204 10.73 -19.52 22.71
N ARG A 205 9.90 -20.53 23.00
CA ARG A 205 8.66 -20.81 22.24
C ARG A 205 7.66 -19.64 22.34
N MET A 206 7.55 -19.01 23.50
CA MET A 206 6.70 -17.83 23.71
C MET A 206 7.22 -16.61 22.97
N THR A 207 8.53 -16.39 22.99
CA THR A 207 9.17 -15.27 22.29
C THR A 207 8.93 -15.42 20.78
N HIS A 208 9.09 -16.63 20.25
CA HIS A 208 8.80 -16.92 18.85
C HIS A 208 7.30 -16.79 18.53
N ALA A 209 6.40 -17.28 19.39
CA ALA A 209 4.96 -17.09 19.21
C ALA A 209 4.56 -15.61 19.27
N PHE A 210 5.20 -14.84 20.15
CA PHE A 210 5.03 -13.41 20.30
C PHE A 210 5.54 -12.65 19.08
N GLU A 211 6.73 -12.98 18.57
CA GLU A 211 7.29 -12.38 17.35
C GLU A 211 6.40 -12.64 16.14
N GLN A 212 5.96 -13.89 15.95
CA GLN A 212 5.06 -14.23 14.85
C GLN A 212 3.68 -13.57 14.97
N LEU A 213 3.11 -13.52 16.19
CA LEU A 213 1.87 -12.79 16.40
C LEU A 213 2.06 -11.29 16.25
N ALA A 214 3.16 -10.70 16.72
CA ALA A 214 3.46 -9.30 16.54
C ALA A 214 3.64 -8.95 15.06
N ASP A 215 4.32 -9.80 14.28
CA ASP A 215 4.46 -9.66 12.84
C ASP A 215 3.10 -9.77 12.15
N THR A 216 2.28 -10.74 12.56
CA THR A 216 0.95 -10.94 11.98
C THR A 216 -0.02 -9.83 12.39
N ILE A 217 0.01 -9.36 13.63
CA ILE A 217 -0.75 -8.19 14.11
C ILE A 217 -0.23 -6.93 13.42
N SER A 218 1.06 -6.83 13.11
CA SER A 218 1.62 -5.73 12.33
C SER A 218 1.10 -5.78 10.88
N GLN A 219 1.06 -6.97 10.26
CA GLN A 219 0.49 -7.21 8.94
C GLN A 219 -1.03 -6.97 8.89
N ILE A 220 -1.79 -7.36 9.93
CA ILE A 220 -3.24 -7.14 10.04
C ILE A 220 -3.55 -5.69 10.44
N SER A 221 -2.74 -5.06 11.29
CA SER A 221 -2.81 -3.61 11.57
C SER A 221 -2.48 -2.78 10.34
N GLN A 222 -1.69 -3.33 9.42
CA GLN A 222 -1.46 -2.76 8.09
C GLN A 222 -2.62 -3.03 7.11
N LYS A 223 -3.54 -3.97 7.45
CA LYS A 223 -4.68 -4.47 6.66
C LYS A 223 -6.10 -4.16 7.21
N GLY A 224 -6.30 -3.57 8.39
CA GLY A 224 -7.67 -3.38 8.89
C GLY A 224 -7.85 -2.62 10.21
N ILE A 225 -8.58 -1.49 10.13
CA ILE A 225 -9.49 -1.01 11.17
C ILE A 225 -10.74 -0.41 10.51
N SER A 226 -11.78 -1.24 10.39
CA SER A 226 -13.21 -0.89 10.39
C SER A 226 -13.90 -2.14 10.97
N GLU A 227 -14.69 -2.16 12.03
CA GLU A 227 -15.53 -1.16 12.71
C GLU A 227 -15.68 -1.55 14.22
N PRO A 228 -16.57 -0.90 14.99
CA PRO A 228 -17.60 -1.73 15.61
C PRO A 228 -19.04 -1.17 15.55
N VAL A 229 -19.93 -2.16 15.55
CA VAL A 229 -21.39 -2.20 15.49
C VAL A 229 -22.07 -1.63 16.76
N GLU A 230 -23.16 -0.89 16.57
CA GLU A 230 -24.36 -0.83 17.44
C GLU A 230 -25.49 -0.22 16.59
N GLU A 231 -26.56 -0.91 16.19
CA GLU A 231 -27.70 -1.52 16.91
C GLU A 231 -29.00 -0.74 16.59
N VAL A 232 -29.79 -1.35 15.70
CA VAL A 232 -31.26 -1.34 15.55
C VAL A 232 -32.04 -0.09 15.96
N THR A 233 -32.66 0.58 14.96
CA THR A 233 -34.07 1.01 15.08
C THR A 233 -34.80 1.01 13.72
N ASN A 234 -35.76 0.10 13.63
CA ASN A 234 -37.08 0.21 12.98
C ASN A 234 -37.21 0.29 11.44
N LEU A 235 -37.49 -0.89 10.87
CA LEU A 235 -38.75 -1.23 10.18
C LEU A 235 -39.57 -0.05 9.63
N VAL A 236 -39.68 0.07 8.30
CA VAL A 236 -40.97 -0.03 7.57
C VAL A 236 -40.69 -0.57 6.15
N GLU A 237 -41.56 -1.50 5.76
CA GLU A 237 -41.81 -2.12 4.47
C GLU A 237 -41.84 -1.12 3.30
N ASP A 238 -41.32 -1.46 2.12
CA ASP A 238 -42.17 -1.92 1.00
C ASP A 238 -41.37 -2.22 -0.28
N ASP A 239 -41.87 -3.21 -1.00
CA ASP A 239 -41.43 -3.67 -2.33
C ASP A 239 -41.48 -2.56 -3.41
N ASN A 240 -40.47 -2.50 -4.29
CA ASN A 240 -40.67 -2.77 -5.74
C ASN A 240 -39.41 -2.50 -6.61
N GLN A 241 -38.94 -3.58 -7.21
CA GLN A 241 -38.43 -3.76 -8.58
C GLN A 241 -37.91 -2.54 -9.38
N SER A 242 -36.62 -2.69 -9.72
CA SER A 242 -36.04 -2.70 -11.08
C SER A 242 -35.41 -1.43 -11.67
N VAL A 243 -34.20 -1.69 -12.21
CA VAL A 243 -33.42 -0.95 -13.22
C VAL A 243 -32.60 0.26 -12.74
N SER A 244 -31.28 0.10 -12.67
CA SER A 244 -30.28 1.07 -13.17
C SER A 244 -28.86 0.55 -12.94
N GLY A 245 -27.97 0.88 -13.89
CA GLY A 245 -26.55 0.54 -13.82
C GLY A 245 -25.87 1.21 -12.63
N GLU A 246 -24.96 0.46 -12.03
CA GLU A 246 -24.14 0.87 -10.89
C GLU A 246 -23.23 2.04 -11.28
N THR A 247 -23.74 3.27 -11.12
CA THR A 247 -22.89 4.36 -10.65
C THR A 247 -22.74 4.16 -9.16
N GLU A 248 -21.58 3.65 -8.73
CA GLU A 248 -21.16 3.63 -7.33
C GLU A 248 -21.23 5.05 -6.78
N ASP A 249 -22.28 5.35 -6.02
CA ASP A 249 -22.39 6.58 -5.25
C ASP A 249 -21.22 6.65 -4.27
N LEU A 250 -20.35 7.63 -4.49
CA LEU A 250 -19.12 7.88 -3.75
C LEU A 250 -19.38 7.89 -2.23
N ASN A 251 -18.73 6.98 -1.50
CA ASN A 251 -18.57 7.11 -0.05
C ASN A 251 -17.81 8.42 0.25
N PRO A 252 -18.39 9.41 0.96
CA PRO A 252 -17.74 10.70 1.24
C PRO A 252 -16.42 10.59 2.01
N GLU A 253 -16.13 9.43 2.61
CA GLU A 253 -14.94 9.15 3.43
C GLU A 253 -13.74 8.58 2.64
N GLN A 254 -13.86 8.28 1.34
CA GLN A 254 -12.81 7.63 0.52
C GLN A 254 -12.36 8.48 -0.68
N LYS A 255 -12.15 9.78 -0.47
CA LYS A 255 -11.89 10.74 -1.55
C LYS A 255 -10.55 10.54 -2.24
N ILE A 256 -9.50 10.19 -1.49
CA ILE A 256 -8.15 9.99 -2.03
C ILE A 256 -8.07 8.69 -2.82
N PHE A 257 -8.62 7.62 -2.26
CA PHE A 257 -8.65 6.32 -2.93
C PHE A 257 -9.45 6.37 -4.22
N ALA A 258 -10.61 7.01 -4.21
CA ALA A 258 -11.40 7.24 -5.42
C ALA A 258 -10.60 8.06 -6.46
N ALA A 259 -9.89 9.11 -6.03
CA ALA A 259 -9.03 9.88 -6.93
C ALA A 259 -7.88 9.06 -7.53
N MET A 260 -7.30 8.14 -6.76
CA MET A 260 -6.26 7.22 -7.24
C MET A 260 -6.81 6.20 -8.24
N VAL A 261 -7.94 5.56 -7.93
CA VAL A 261 -8.61 4.63 -8.85
C VAL A 261 -8.93 5.34 -10.17
N ASN A 262 -9.59 6.50 -10.09
CA ASN A 262 -9.90 7.31 -11.26
C ASN A 262 -8.64 7.71 -12.04
N PHE A 263 -7.54 8.04 -11.36
CA PHE A 263 -6.26 8.33 -12.00
C PHE A 263 -5.75 7.13 -12.81
N PHE A 264 -5.63 5.94 -12.20
CA PHE A 264 -5.10 4.76 -12.90
C PHE A 264 -6.05 4.21 -13.97
N GLU A 265 -7.36 4.35 -13.82
CA GLU A 265 -8.35 4.01 -14.85
C GLU A 265 -8.29 4.99 -16.03
N THR A 266 -8.30 6.29 -15.74
CA THR A 266 -8.22 7.34 -16.77
C THR A 266 -6.91 7.26 -17.54
N ASP A 267 -5.83 7.01 -16.83
CA ASP A 267 -4.50 6.86 -17.40
C ASP A 267 -4.22 5.42 -17.87
N ASP A 268 -5.21 4.52 -17.87
CA ASP A 268 -5.19 3.17 -18.47
C ASP A 268 -3.98 2.32 -18.03
N TRP A 269 -3.70 2.34 -16.73
CA TRP A 269 -2.78 1.42 -16.07
C TRP A 269 -3.53 0.16 -15.63
N THR A 270 -2.87 -0.98 -15.74
CA THR A 270 -3.37 -2.22 -15.12
C THR A 270 -3.08 -2.18 -13.64
N PHE A 271 -4.10 -2.38 -12.81
CA PHE A 271 -3.93 -2.47 -11.36
C PHE A 271 -4.87 -3.51 -10.76
N THR A 272 -4.55 -3.95 -9.54
CA THR A 272 -5.42 -4.80 -8.73
C THR A 272 -5.68 -4.08 -7.41
N LYS A 273 -6.97 -3.98 -7.03
CA LYS A 273 -7.35 -3.46 -5.71
C LYS A 273 -6.90 -4.47 -4.65
N VAL A 274 -6.23 -4.00 -3.60
CA VAL A 274 -5.72 -4.85 -2.53
C VAL A 274 -6.86 -5.11 -1.56
N GLU A 275 -7.25 -6.38 -1.40
CA GLU A 275 -8.39 -6.76 -0.56
C GLU A 275 -8.18 -6.31 0.90
N GLY A 276 -9.13 -5.52 1.41
CA GLY A 276 -9.09 -4.95 2.76
C GLY A 276 -8.24 -3.68 2.93
N ASP A 277 -7.59 -3.17 1.87
CA ASP A 277 -6.80 -1.93 1.94
C ASP A 277 -7.29 -0.89 0.90
N LEU A 278 -7.15 0.39 1.22
CA LEU A 278 -7.31 1.48 0.25
C LEU A 278 -6.03 1.62 -0.57
N ALA A 279 -5.62 0.51 -1.17
CA ALA A 279 -4.39 0.40 -1.92
C ALA A 279 -4.60 -0.33 -3.24
N LEU A 280 -3.72 0.02 -4.18
CA LEU A 280 -3.66 -0.55 -5.52
C LEU A 280 -2.28 -1.15 -5.69
N GLN A 281 -2.23 -2.37 -6.20
CA GLN A 281 -0.99 -3.00 -6.67
C GLN A 281 -0.92 -2.85 -8.19
N ILE A 282 0.21 -2.38 -8.69
CA ILE A 282 0.38 -2.00 -10.08
C ILE A 282 1.66 -2.64 -10.61
N PRO A 283 1.59 -3.63 -11.52
CA PRO A 283 2.79 -4.08 -12.23
C PRO A 283 3.29 -2.95 -13.15
N PHE A 284 4.59 -2.69 -13.12
CA PHE A 284 5.23 -1.69 -13.97
C PHE A 284 6.45 -2.28 -14.69
N GLU A 285 6.67 -1.83 -15.92
CA GLU A 285 7.79 -2.22 -16.77
C GLU A 285 8.50 -0.96 -17.26
N GLY A 286 9.69 -0.68 -16.72
CA GLY A 286 10.59 0.35 -17.21
C GLY A 286 11.64 -0.18 -18.18
N GLU A 287 12.57 0.67 -18.61
CA GLU A 287 13.68 0.29 -19.50
C GLU A 287 14.60 -0.75 -18.88
N ASN A 288 14.85 -0.57 -17.59
CA ASN A 288 15.90 -1.28 -16.89
C ASN A 288 15.37 -2.45 -16.07
N GLY A 289 14.05 -2.70 -16.06
CA GLY A 289 13.45 -3.87 -15.46
C GLY A 289 11.94 -3.79 -15.26
N GLN A 290 11.40 -4.85 -14.66
CA GLN A 290 10.00 -4.94 -14.24
C GLN A 290 9.93 -4.99 -12.72
N TRP A 291 8.95 -4.30 -12.14
CA TRP A 291 8.72 -4.30 -10.71
C TRP A 291 7.25 -4.07 -10.38
N ASN A 292 6.88 -4.34 -9.13
CA ASN A 292 5.56 -3.99 -8.64
C ASN A 292 5.61 -2.65 -7.94
N CYS A 293 4.60 -1.84 -8.21
CA CYS A 293 4.31 -0.62 -7.51
C CYS A 293 3.14 -0.82 -6.56
N TYR A 294 3.09 0.02 -5.54
CA TYR A 294 2.06 -0.01 -4.51
C TYR A 294 1.60 1.41 -4.21
N ALA A 295 0.34 1.71 -4.51
CA ALA A 295 -0.27 3.00 -4.27
C ALA A 295 -1.22 2.87 -3.07
N LYS A 296 -1.05 3.67 -2.01
CA LYS A 296 -1.86 3.61 -0.79
C LYS A 296 -2.48 4.96 -0.45
N ALA A 297 -3.79 4.99 -0.28
CA ALA A 297 -4.53 6.10 0.30
C ALA A 297 -4.59 5.92 1.83
N ILE A 298 -4.29 6.98 2.56
CA ILE A 298 -4.52 7.08 4.01
C ILE A 298 -5.49 8.23 4.23
N GLU A 299 -6.79 7.94 4.12
CA GLU A 299 -7.86 8.95 4.16
C GLU A 299 -7.85 9.75 5.48
N LYS A 300 -7.64 9.07 6.62
CA LYS A 300 -7.66 9.68 7.95
C LYS A 300 -6.67 10.83 8.13
N THR A 301 -5.51 10.75 7.48
CA THR A 301 -4.48 11.80 7.50
C THR A 301 -4.39 12.56 6.19
N SER A 302 -5.32 12.31 5.25
CA SER A 302 -5.32 12.88 3.91
C SER A 302 -3.98 12.70 3.18
N GLN A 303 -3.40 11.50 3.27
CA GLN A 303 -2.10 11.19 2.67
C GLN A 303 -2.24 10.20 1.51
N CYS A 304 -1.41 10.39 0.50
CA CYS A 304 -1.24 9.45 -0.60
C CYS A 304 0.23 9.05 -0.67
N ILE A 305 0.49 7.74 -0.73
CA ILE A 305 1.84 7.18 -0.82
C ILE A 305 1.91 6.28 -2.06
N PHE A 306 3.01 6.36 -2.79
CA PHE A 306 3.28 5.50 -3.92
C PHE A 306 4.70 4.92 -3.80
N TYR A 307 4.83 3.63 -4.00
CA TYR A 307 6.08 2.88 -3.91
C TYR A 307 6.38 2.18 -5.23
N SER A 308 7.66 2.14 -5.61
CA SER A 308 8.22 1.18 -6.56
C SER A 308 9.12 0.21 -5.81
N ILE A 309 8.82 -1.09 -5.86
CA ILE A 309 9.49 -2.11 -5.03
C ILE A 309 10.43 -2.95 -5.90
N MET A 310 11.73 -2.95 -5.59
CA MET A 310 12.71 -3.79 -6.30
C MET A 310 12.27 -5.26 -6.25
N PRO A 311 12.19 -5.98 -7.40
CA PRO A 311 11.68 -7.36 -7.45
C PRO A 311 12.59 -8.39 -6.77
N ARG A 312 13.78 -7.99 -6.34
CA ARG A 312 14.75 -8.86 -5.66
C ARG A 312 15.29 -8.16 -4.43
N LEU A 313 15.28 -8.89 -3.32
CA LEU A 313 15.90 -8.48 -2.08
C LEU A 313 17.42 -8.29 -2.28
N VAL A 314 17.95 -7.25 -1.65
CA VAL A 314 19.37 -6.96 -1.60
C VAL A 314 20.06 -8.00 -0.71
N PRO A 315 21.03 -8.78 -1.23
CA PRO A 315 21.72 -9.78 -0.42
C PRO A 315 22.44 -9.15 0.78
N PRO A 316 22.46 -9.79 1.96
CA PRO A 316 23.09 -9.22 3.17
C PRO A 316 24.52 -8.71 2.96
N ALA A 317 25.34 -9.45 2.20
CA ALA A 317 26.72 -9.06 1.88
C ALA A 317 26.86 -7.78 1.03
N ARG A 318 25.76 -7.30 0.44
CA ARG A 318 25.71 -6.11 -0.42
C ARG A 318 24.89 -4.97 0.17
N GLN A 319 24.17 -5.19 1.27
CA GLN A 319 23.32 -4.19 1.90
C GLN A 319 24.10 -2.93 2.29
N PHE A 320 25.32 -3.04 2.84
CA PHE A 320 26.15 -1.86 3.15
C PHE A 320 26.50 -1.03 1.91
N ALA A 321 26.85 -1.69 0.80
CA ALA A 321 27.17 -1.00 -0.45
C ALA A 321 25.92 -0.33 -1.06
N ILE A 322 24.76 -0.97 -0.95
CA ILE A 322 23.49 -0.38 -1.38
C ILE A 322 23.05 0.77 -0.46
N ALA A 323 23.24 0.65 0.86
CA ALA A 323 22.98 1.73 1.80
C ALA A 323 23.81 2.99 1.47
N GLU A 324 25.09 2.81 1.09
CA GLU A 324 25.90 3.92 0.59
C GLU A 324 25.35 4.47 -0.74
N PHE A 325 25.02 3.60 -1.70
CA PHE A 325 24.49 3.99 -3.00
C PHE A 325 23.21 4.82 -2.87
N ILE A 326 22.23 4.36 -2.10
CA ILE A 326 20.95 5.05 -1.92
C ILE A 326 21.11 6.36 -1.16
N ASN A 327 22.01 6.44 -0.18
CA ASN A 327 22.28 7.68 0.53
C ASN A 327 22.88 8.74 -0.40
N ARG A 328 23.72 8.33 -1.35
CA ARG A 328 24.23 9.21 -2.39
C ARG A 328 23.13 9.65 -3.36
N ALA A 329 22.31 8.71 -3.84
CA ALA A 329 21.15 9.01 -4.72
C ALA A 329 20.14 9.96 -4.05
N ASN A 330 19.88 9.76 -2.76
CA ASN A 330 18.94 10.59 -1.99
C ASN A 330 19.49 12.00 -1.73
N TYR A 331 20.81 12.19 -1.75
CA TYR A 331 21.42 13.48 -1.45
C TYR A 331 21.14 14.50 -2.57
N GLY A 332 20.24 15.45 -2.29
CA GLY A 332 19.80 16.46 -3.27
C GLY A 332 18.52 16.08 -4.03
N THR A 333 17.95 14.90 -3.78
CA THR A 333 16.64 14.53 -4.34
C THR A 333 15.54 15.43 -3.74
N ILE A 334 14.74 16.06 -4.61
CA ILE A 334 13.69 16.99 -4.22
C ILE A 334 12.38 16.26 -3.90
N LEU A 335 12.01 15.25 -4.72
CA LEU A 335 10.76 14.51 -4.60
C LEU A 335 11.00 13.01 -4.53
N GLY A 336 10.66 12.45 -3.38
CA GLY A 336 10.80 11.02 -3.08
C GLY A 336 12.16 10.64 -2.49
N ASN A 337 12.32 9.36 -2.20
CA ASN A 337 13.56 8.79 -1.66
C ASN A 337 13.63 7.27 -1.85
N PHE A 338 14.84 6.73 -1.97
CA PHE A 338 15.11 5.31 -1.82
C PHE A 338 15.09 4.91 -0.33
N GLU A 339 14.53 3.73 -0.05
CA GLU A 339 14.51 3.08 1.27
C GLU A 339 15.02 1.66 1.13
N LEU A 340 15.90 1.25 2.06
CA LEU A 340 16.36 -0.13 2.21
C LEU A 340 15.92 -0.63 3.59
N ASP A 341 15.15 -1.70 3.62
CA ASP A 341 14.98 -2.49 4.84
C ASP A 341 16.21 -3.38 5.01
N VAL A 342 16.95 -3.17 6.10
CA VAL A 342 18.17 -3.93 6.41
C VAL A 342 17.85 -5.32 6.98
N THR A 343 16.61 -5.57 7.37
CA THR A 343 16.15 -6.85 7.93
C THR A 343 16.11 -7.92 6.86
N ASP A 344 15.45 -7.64 5.73
CA ASP A 344 15.26 -8.59 4.64
C ASP A 344 15.93 -8.17 3.32
N GLY A 345 16.37 -6.91 3.21
CA GLY A 345 16.96 -6.35 2.00
C GLY A 345 15.94 -5.78 1.02
N GLU A 346 14.68 -5.54 1.40
CA GLU A 346 13.70 -4.87 0.52
C GLU A 346 14.20 -3.47 0.17
N LEU A 347 14.35 -3.20 -1.13
CA LEU A 347 14.73 -1.91 -1.67
C LEU A 347 13.54 -1.31 -2.41
N ARG A 348 13.18 -0.08 -2.09
CA ARG A 348 12.05 0.62 -2.74
C ARG A 348 12.33 2.09 -2.97
N TYR A 349 11.63 2.70 -3.92
CA TYR A 349 11.55 4.14 -4.07
C TYR A 349 10.17 4.63 -3.63
N LYS A 350 10.11 5.62 -2.74
CA LYS A 350 8.87 6.16 -2.17
C LYS A 350 8.65 7.58 -2.63
N THR A 351 7.42 7.90 -2.97
CA THR A 351 6.90 9.27 -3.09
C THR A 351 5.63 9.38 -2.25
N SER A 352 5.43 10.48 -1.55
CA SER A 352 4.24 10.69 -0.72
C SER A 352 3.85 12.15 -0.67
N ILE A 353 2.56 12.41 -0.48
CA ILE A 353 2.03 13.74 -0.24
C ILE A 353 1.05 13.71 0.93
N ASP A 354 1.05 14.80 1.71
CA ASP A 354 0.01 15.12 2.69
C ASP A 354 -0.80 16.29 2.13
N MET A 355 -2.10 16.09 1.98
CA MET A 355 -2.98 17.08 1.36
C MET A 355 -3.57 18.07 2.36
N GLY A 356 -3.34 17.92 3.67
CA GLY A 356 -3.85 18.85 4.69
C GLY A 356 -5.38 19.04 4.67
N GLY A 357 -6.14 18.08 4.11
CA GLY A 357 -7.59 18.14 3.91
C GLY A 357 -8.04 18.69 2.54
N GLU A 358 -7.12 19.02 1.63
CA GLU A 358 -7.43 19.37 0.24
C GLU A 358 -7.67 18.13 -0.64
N ASN A 359 -8.39 18.30 -1.75
CA ASN A 359 -8.67 17.19 -2.67
C ASN A 359 -7.43 16.85 -3.52
N LEU A 360 -7.15 15.56 -3.65
CA LEU A 360 -6.07 15.07 -4.50
C LEU A 360 -6.47 15.19 -5.98
N SER A 361 -5.75 16.03 -6.74
CA SER A 361 -6.02 16.26 -8.15
C SER A 361 -5.19 15.33 -9.06
N PHE A 362 -5.71 15.06 -10.25
CA PHE A 362 -5.04 14.22 -11.25
C PHE A 362 -3.59 14.69 -11.55
N PRO A 363 -3.30 16.00 -11.74
CA PRO A 363 -1.92 16.46 -12.00
C PRO A 363 -0.96 16.23 -10.82
N ILE A 364 -1.46 16.22 -9.58
CA ILE A 364 -0.65 15.94 -8.39
C ILE A 364 -0.29 14.45 -8.34
N LEU A 365 -1.29 13.57 -8.54
CA LEU A 365 -1.09 12.12 -8.62
C LEU A 365 -0.12 11.75 -9.73
N GLN A 366 -0.28 12.35 -10.91
CA GLN A 366 0.58 12.13 -12.05
C GLN A 366 2.05 12.41 -11.71
N LYS A 367 2.34 13.57 -11.13
CA LYS A 367 3.73 13.93 -10.75
C LYS A 367 4.31 12.97 -9.72
N LEU A 368 3.53 12.55 -8.72
CA LEU A 368 3.99 11.60 -7.71
C LEU A 368 4.32 10.23 -8.33
N VAL A 369 3.37 9.66 -9.07
CA VAL A 369 3.49 8.32 -9.67
C VAL A 369 4.62 8.28 -10.68
N TYR A 370 4.68 9.24 -11.60
CA TYR A 370 5.65 9.20 -12.70
C TYR A 370 7.07 9.49 -12.20
N THR A 371 7.25 10.43 -11.27
CA THR A 371 8.56 10.66 -10.65
C THR A 371 9.04 9.39 -9.96
N ASN A 372 8.15 8.67 -9.27
CA ASN A 372 8.51 7.47 -8.55
C ASN A 372 9.08 6.37 -9.46
N VAL A 373 8.32 6.01 -10.50
CA VAL A 373 8.74 4.94 -11.42
C VAL A 373 9.95 5.35 -12.25
N THR A 374 10.06 6.62 -12.64
CA THR A 374 11.23 7.15 -13.38
C THR A 374 12.50 7.05 -12.54
N MET A 375 12.44 7.44 -11.27
CA MET A 375 13.61 7.39 -10.39
C MET A 375 14.03 5.94 -10.10
N MET A 376 13.07 5.03 -9.90
CA MET A 376 13.38 3.61 -9.78
C MET A 376 14.10 3.09 -11.03
N ASP A 377 13.53 3.34 -12.21
CA ASP A 377 14.08 2.83 -13.48
C ASP A 377 15.49 3.36 -13.75
N ARG A 378 15.69 4.66 -13.55
CA ARG A 378 16.96 5.35 -13.81
C ARG A 378 18.09 4.80 -12.96
N TYR A 379 17.84 4.54 -11.68
CA TYR A 379 18.87 4.07 -10.75
C TYR A 379 19.01 2.53 -10.73
N LEU A 380 18.05 1.80 -11.30
CA LEU A 380 18.02 0.34 -11.31
C LEU A 380 19.29 -0.31 -11.91
N PRO A 381 19.91 0.19 -13.00
CA PRO A 381 21.18 -0.35 -13.51
C PRO A 381 22.33 -0.19 -12.53
N GLY A 382 22.42 0.97 -11.85
CA GLY A 382 23.43 1.24 -10.83
C GLY A 382 23.25 0.32 -9.64
N ILE A 383 22.01 0.19 -9.15
CA ILE A 383 21.62 -0.74 -8.09
C ILE A 383 22.08 -2.17 -8.45
N LYS A 384 21.73 -2.66 -9.65
CA LYS A 384 22.14 -4.00 -10.12
C LYS A 384 23.66 -4.16 -10.21
N SER A 385 24.37 -3.12 -10.62
CA SER A 385 25.83 -3.13 -10.75
C SER A 385 26.52 -3.18 -9.39
N VAL A 386 26.00 -2.47 -8.40
CA VAL A 386 26.49 -2.50 -7.00
C VAL A 386 26.17 -3.84 -6.34
N ILE A 387 24.95 -4.38 -6.51
CA ILE A 387 24.57 -5.70 -6.00
C ILE A 387 25.48 -6.80 -6.58
N SER A 388 25.76 -6.76 -7.88
CA SER A 388 26.65 -7.73 -8.52
C SER A 388 28.14 -7.49 -8.21
N GLY A 389 28.49 -6.36 -7.58
CA GLY A 389 29.86 -5.99 -7.27
C GLY A 389 30.70 -5.55 -8.47
N LYS A 390 30.05 -5.22 -9.59
CA LYS A 390 30.72 -4.75 -10.81
C LYS A 390 31.23 -3.32 -10.66
N LEU A 391 30.52 -2.48 -9.91
CA LEU A 391 30.87 -1.08 -9.68
C LEU A 391 30.77 -0.73 -8.18
N PRO A 392 31.65 0.14 -7.66
CA PRO A 392 31.46 0.73 -6.34
C PRO A 392 30.33 1.77 -6.36
N PRO A 393 29.67 2.03 -5.21
CA PRO A 393 28.52 2.93 -5.12
C PRO A 393 28.74 4.33 -5.72
N GLN A 394 29.88 4.96 -5.39
CA GLN A 394 30.22 6.29 -5.90
C GLN A 394 30.29 6.36 -7.42
N GLU A 395 30.92 5.36 -8.05
CA GLU A 395 31.08 5.34 -9.50
C GLU A 395 29.76 5.04 -10.21
N ALA A 396 28.94 4.15 -9.63
CA ALA A 396 27.61 3.87 -10.17
C ALA A 396 26.71 5.11 -10.18
N ILE A 397 26.72 5.92 -9.12
CA ILE A 397 25.98 7.21 -9.07
C ILE A 397 26.51 8.19 -10.10
N ARG A 398 27.84 8.36 -10.17
CA ARG A 398 28.48 9.27 -11.12
C ARG A 398 28.06 8.98 -12.56
N LEU A 399 28.03 7.71 -12.98
CA LEU A 399 27.62 7.34 -14.34
C LEU A 399 26.14 7.64 -14.62
N ILE A 400 25.26 7.53 -13.63
CA ILE A 400 23.82 7.81 -13.75
C ILE A 400 23.54 9.33 -13.83
N GLU A 401 24.33 10.15 -13.14
CA GLU A 401 24.17 11.60 -13.08
C GLU A 401 24.98 12.34 -14.17
N GLU A 402 26.13 11.82 -14.61
CA GLU A 402 26.90 12.42 -15.71
C GLU A 402 26.21 12.26 -17.07
N SER A 403 25.38 11.22 -17.27
CA SER A 403 24.51 11.09 -18.45
C SER A 403 23.45 12.20 -18.56
N GLU A 404 23.29 13.03 -17.52
CA GLU A 404 22.32 14.13 -17.45
C GLU A 404 22.88 15.45 -18.02
N ILE A 405 24.21 15.59 -18.12
CA ILE A 405 24.88 16.86 -18.52
C ILE A 405 24.97 17.01 -20.05
N PHE A 406 24.81 15.91 -20.81
CA PHE A 406 24.77 15.92 -22.27
C PHE A 406 23.55 15.15 -22.79
N PRO A 407 22.42 15.82 -23.08
CA PRO A 407 21.40 15.20 -23.93
C PRO A 407 22.04 14.87 -25.28
N PRO A 408 21.75 13.73 -25.91
CA PRO A 408 22.14 13.50 -27.30
C PRO A 408 21.57 14.64 -28.13
N SER A 409 22.47 15.42 -28.75
CA SER A 409 22.14 16.53 -29.61
C SER A 409 21.18 16.07 -30.72
N ASP A 410 20.06 16.79 -30.84
CA ASP A 410 19.20 16.86 -32.01
C ASP A 410 20.03 17.08 -33.29
N ASP A 411 20.47 16.00 -33.92
CA ASP A 411 20.78 16.05 -35.35
C ASP A 411 19.48 15.83 -36.12
N LEU A 412 18.90 16.96 -36.53
CA LEU A 412 17.87 17.10 -37.53
C LEU A 412 18.20 16.29 -38.78
N VAL A 413 17.59 15.12 -38.93
CA VAL A 413 17.43 14.48 -40.24
C VAL A 413 15.94 14.42 -40.55
N ASP A 414 15.52 15.36 -41.38
CA ASP A 414 14.17 15.48 -41.93
C ASP A 414 13.97 14.36 -42.97
N PRO A 415 13.01 13.42 -42.81
CA PRO A 415 12.73 12.47 -43.86
C PRO A 415 11.85 13.14 -44.92
N GLN A 416 12.39 13.21 -46.15
CA GLN A 416 11.71 13.63 -47.38
C GLN A 416 10.39 12.87 -47.62
N PRO A 417 9.40 13.49 -48.29
CA PRO A 417 8.08 12.91 -48.51
C PRO A 417 8.09 11.90 -49.66
N SER A 418 7.62 10.67 -49.42
CA SER A 418 7.34 9.69 -50.48
C SER A 418 5.87 9.66 -50.88
N SER A 419 5.67 9.42 -52.17
CA SER A 419 4.51 9.59 -53.07
C SER A 419 3.14 8.99 -52.65
N PRO A 420 2.03 9.44 -53.29
CA PRO A 420 0.65 9.21 -52.84
C PRO A 420 0.03 7.97 -53.47
N THR A 421 0.22 6.77 -52.90
CA THR A 421 -0.68 5.62 -53.17
C THR A 421 -0.62 4.44 -52.19
N ASN A 422 0.13 4.51 -51.08
CA ASN A 422 0.08 3.49 -50.04
C ASN A 422 -0.34 4.17 -48.73
N LEU A 423 -1.56 3.90 -48.23
CA LEU A 423 -1.92 4.36 -46.87
C LEU A 423 -0.87 3.79 -45.90
N THR A 424 -0.28 4.67 -45.10
CA THR A 424 0.68 4.31 -44.05
C THR A 424 -0.03 3.64 -42.88
N GLU A 425 0.71 3.00 -41.98
CA GLU A 425 0.12 2.36 -40.79
C GLU A 425 -0.64 3.38 -39.91
N SER A 426 -0.11 4.61 -39.80
CA SER A 426 -0.79 5.71 -39.13
C SER A 426 -2.07 6.14 -39.82
N ASP A 427 -2.14 6.09 -41.16
CA ASP A 427 -3.37 6.35 -41.89
C ASP A 427 -4.44 5.31 -41.54
N ILE A 428 -4.06 4.03 -41.49
CA ILE A 428 -4.97 2.93 -41.12
C ILE A 428 -5.45 3.08 -39.68
N PHE A 429 -4.54 3.19 -38.71
CA PHE A 429 -4.89 3.30 -37.30
C PHE A 429 -5.71 4.57 -37.00
N SER A 430 -5.41 5.68 -37.66
CA SER A 430 -6.15 6.93 -37.48
C SER A 430 -7.62 6.87 -37.93
N ARG A 431 -8.02 5.86 -38.70
CA ARG A 431 -9.42 5.61 -39.08
C ARG A 431 -10.14 4.65 -38.13
N LEU A 432 -9.39 3.92 -37.30
CA LEU A 432 -9.94 3.05 -36.27
C LEU A 432 -10.30 3.85 -35.02
N THR A 433 -11.20 3.28 -34.21
CA THR A 433 -11.42 3.75 -32.85
C THR A 433 -10.53 2.99 -31.88
N ARG A 434 -10.40 3.52 -30.64
CA ARG A 434 -9.77 2.79 -29.54
C ARG A 434 -10.48 1.46 -29.26
N GLU A 435 -11.81 1.41 -29.41
CA GLU A 435 -12.59 0.19 -29.24
C GLU A 435 -12.24 -0.86 -30.31
N ASP A 436 -12.07 -0.43 -31.57
CA ASP A 436 -11.66 -1.34 -32.66
C ASP A 436 -10.28 -1.95 -32.38
N ILE A 437 -9.33 -1.12 -31.91
CA ILE A 437 -7.97 -1.53 -31.55
C ILE A 437 -8.00 -2.55 -30.39
N SER A 438 -8.81 -2.31 -29.36
CA SER A 438 -8.98 -3.25 -28.23
C SER A 438 -9.64 -4.57 -28.66
N LYS A 439 -10.62 -4.52 -29.58
CA LYS A 439 -11.23 -5.74 -30.15
C LYS A 439 -10.19 -6.57 -30.91
N PHE A 440 -9.28 -5.94 -31.67
CA PHE A 440 -8.17 -6.66 -32.33
C PHE A 440 -7.25 -7.37 -31.33
N GLU A 441 -6.89 -6.72 -30.23
CA GLU A 441 -6.09 -7.32 -29.14
C GLU A 441 -6.76 -8.58 -28.58
N LYS A 442 -8.04 -8.46 -28.23
CA LYS A 442 -8.83 -9.58 -27.70
C LYS A 442 -8.96 -10.74 -28.69
N ILE A 443 -9.10 -10.45 -29.99
CA ILE A 443 -9.12 -11.48 -31.03
C ILE A 443 -7.79 -12.25 -31.08
N ILE A 444 -6.65 -11.56 -31.01
CA ILE A 444 -5.32 -12.20 -30.97
C ILE A 444 -5.20 -13.10 -29.74
N GLU A 445 -5.68 -12.66 -28.57
CA GLU A 445 -5.66 -13.44 -27.33
C GLU A 445 -6.50 -14.72 -27.45
N LEU A 446 -7.73 -14.62 -27.97
CA LEU A 446 -8.61 -15.77 -28.22
C LEU A 446 -7.96 -16.78 -29.20
N GLN A 447 -7.26 -16.28 -30.23
CA GLN A 447 -6.51 -17.11 -31.18
C GLN A 447 -5.34 -17.84 -30.49
N LYS A 448 -4.56 -17.15 -29.64
CA LYS A 448 -3.48 -17.74 -28.83
C LYS A 448 -4.00 -18.83 -27.90
N ASN A 449 -5.17 -18.62 -27.29
CA ASN A 449 -5.84 -19.58 -26.40
C ASN A 449 -6.57 -20.72 -27.13
N ARG A 450 -6.42 -20.82 -28.46
CA ARG A 450 -7.04 -21.85 -29.33
C ARG A 450 -8.58 -21.81 -29.34
N GLN A 451 -9.20 -20.69 -28.97
CA GLN A 451 -10.64 -20.49 -28.96
C GLN A 451 -11.12 -19.96 -30.32
N ARG A 452 -10.96 -20.77 -31.38
CA ARG A 452 -11.17 -20.36 -32.79
C ARG A 452 -12.58 -19.82 -33.06
N ASP A 453 -13.63 -20.50 -32.59
CA ASP A 453 -15.01 -20.10 -32.86
C ASP A 453 -15.35 -18.71 -32.27
N MET A 454 -14.83 -18.42 -31.08
CA MET A 454 -15.02 -17.12 -30.43
C MET A 454 -14.20 -16.01 -31.11
N ALA A 455 -12.98 -16.32 -31.55
CA ALA A 455 -12.15 -15.40 -32.31
C ALA A 455 -12.79 -15.04 -33.64
N ASP A 456 -13.29 -16.03 -34.39
CA ASP A 456 -13.93 -15.84 -35.70
C ASP A 456 -15.24 -15.05 -35.58
N SER A 457 -16.04 -15.33 -34.54
CA SER A 457 -17.24 -14.55 -34.23
C SER A 457 -16.92 -13.08 -33.93
N SER A 458 -15.91 -12.84 -33.10
CA SER A 458 -15.48 -11.49 -32.71
C SER A 458 -14.88 -10.71 -33.88
N LEU A 459 -14.09 -11.39 -34.73
CA LEU A 459 -13.48 -10.82 -35.93
C LEU A 459 -14.54 -10.41 -36.96
N ASN A 460 -15.55 -11.25 -37.19
CA ASN A 460 -16.66 -10.91 -38.08
C ASN A 460 -17.48 -9.73 -37.57
N LYS A 461 -17.73 -9.68 -36.25
CA LYS A 461 -18.43 -8.55 -35.64
C LYS A 461 -17.64 -7.24 -35.82
N LEU A 462 -16.33 -7.26 -35.51
CA LEU A 462 -15.46 -6.10 -35.70
C LEU A 462 -15.42 -5.64 -37.16
N LYS A 463 -15.36 -6.57 -38.10
CA LYS A 463 -15.41 -6.26 -39.54
C LYS A 463 -16.67 -5.49 -39.91
N ILE A 464 -17.83 -5.98 -39.45
CA ILE A 464 -19.13 -5.33 -39.70
C ILE A 464 -19.18 -3.93 -39.08
N ASP A 465 -18.71 -3.78 -37.83
CA ASP A 465 -18.68 -2.50 -37.12
C ASP A 465 -17.83 -1.47 -37.89
N VAL A 466 -16.61 -1.85 -38.32
CA VAL A 466 -15.69 -0.98 -39.05
C VAL A 466 -16.24 -0.57 -40.42
N ILE A 467 -16.79 -1.53 -41.19
CA ILE A 467 -17.36 -1.24 -42.51
C ILE A 467 -18.59 -0.33 -42.40
N THR A 468 -19.44 -0.59 -41.42
CA THR A 468 -20.65 0.20 -41.19
C THR A 468 -20.30 1.65 -40.83
N ARG A 469 -19.20 1.86 -40.09
CA ARG A 469 -18.74 3.20 -39.69
C ARG A 469 -17.98 3.94 -40.79
N LEU A 470 -17.17 3.24 -41.58
CA LEU A 470 -16.26 3.86 -42.56
C LEU A 470 -16.76 3.82 -44.02
N GLY A 471 -17.86 3.10 -44.31
CA GLY A 471 -18.43 3.02 -45.65
C GLY A 471 -17.51 2.28 -46.64
N GLU A 472 -17.36 2.84 -47.85
CA GLU A 472 -16.63 2.21 -48.97
C GLU A 472 -15.16 1.89 -48.65
N GLU A 473 -14.50 2.68 -47.80
CA GLU A 473 -13.10 2.46 -47.40
C GLU A 473 -12.96 1.41 -46.28
N GLY A 474 -14.04 1.05 -45.59
CA GLY A 474 -13.99 0.25 -44.36
C GLY A 474 -13.45 -1.17 -44.55
N GLU A 475 -13.72 -1.79 -45.70
CA GLU A 475 -13.22 -3.13 -46.03
C GLU A 475 -11.69 -3.13 -46.18
N GLU A 476 -11.13 -2.11 -46.85
CA GLU A 476 -9.70 -1.96 -47.03
C GLU A 476 -9.00 -1.63 -45.71
N ILE A 477 -9.56 -0.69 -44.93
CA ILE A 477 -9.02 -0.33 -43.61
C ILE A 477 -9.00 -1.55 -42.68
N PHE A 478 -10.10 -2.31 -42.62
CA PHE A 478 -10.16 -3.52 -41.80
C PHE A 478 -9.13 -4.57 -42.25
N SER A 479 -9.04 -4.85 -43.55
CA SER A 479 -8.12 -5.86 -44.09
C SER A 479 -6.65 -5.51 -43.80
N ARG A 480 -6.28 -4.24 -43.98
CA ARG A 480 -4.92 -3.76 -43.71
C ARG A 480 -4.63 -3.73 -42.21
N ALA A 481 -5.57 -3.29 -41.37
CA ALA A 481 -5.43 -3.34 -39.93
C ALA A 481 -5.25 -4.79 -39.43
N TYR A 482 -6.09 -5.72 -39.88
CA TYR A 482 -5.97 -7.13 -39.53
C TYR A 482 -4.61 -7.70 -39.93
N THR A 483 -4.12 -7.35 -41.11
CA THR A 483 -2.77 -7.75 -41.57
C THR A 483 -1.68 -7.21 -40.65
N ILE A 484 -1.74 -5.93 -40.26
CA ILE A 484 -0.78 -5.30 -39.35
C ILE A 484 -0.75 -6.03 -38.00
N PHE A 485 -1.91 -6.27 -37.40
CA PHE A 485 -2.05 -6.98 -36.12
C PHE A 485 -1.55 -8.42 -36.17
N GLN A 486 -1.70 -9.11 -37.30
CA GLN A 486 -1.21 -10.48 -37.49
C GLN A 486 0.30 -10.53 -37.80
N ALA A 487 0.82 -9.58 -38.58
CA ALA A 487 2.19 -9.60 -39.10
C ALA A 487 3.22 -9.02 -38.10
N TYR A 488 2.88 -7.89 -37.45
CA TYR A 488 3.85 -7.16 -36.63
C TYR A 488 3.97 -7.65 -35.19
N GLN A 489 3.13 -8.61 -34.77
CA GLN A 489 3.10 -9.13 -33.40
C GLN A 489 3.22 -8.01 -32.35
N LEU A 490 2.48 -6.93 -32.57
CA LEU A 490 2.49 -5.78 -31.67
C LEU A 490 2.24 -6.26 -30.24
N ASP A 491 3.10 -5.87 -29.33
CA ASP A 491 2.90 -6.19 -27.93
C ASP A 491 1.77 -5.34 -27.33
N ALA A 492 1.27 -5.75 -26.15
CA ALA A 492 0.18 -5.06 -25.48
C ALA A 492 0.49 -3.58 -25.16
N LYS A 493 1.77 -3.21 -25.04
CA LYS A 493 2.19 -1.83 -24.79
C LYS A 493 2.05 -0.98 -26.06
N GLN A 494 2.56 -1.45 -27.19
CA GLN A 494 2.40 -0.79 -28.49
C GLN A 494 0.93 -0.62 -28.85
N ILE A 495 0.10 -1.66 -28.65
CA ILE A 495 -1.33 -1.61 -28.94
C ILE A 495 -2.02 -0.52 -28.08
N ARG A 496 -1.73 -0.46 -26.79
CA ARG A 496 -2.27 0.57 -25.88
C ARG A 496 -1.89 1.98 -26.32
N PHE A 497 -0.62 2.23 -26.63
CA PHE A 497 -0.19 3.56 -27.08
C PHE A 497 -0.76 3.95 -28.44
N ILE A 498 -0.84 3.02 -29.39
CA ILE A 498 -1.54 3.25 -30.67
C ILE A 498 -2.99 3.64 -30.40
N GLY A 499 -3.67 2.94 -29.48
CA GLY A 499 -5.02 3.29 -29.04
C GLY A 499 -5.14 4.71 -28.49
N ARG A 500 -4.24 5.11 -27.59
CA ARG A 500 -4.24 6.45 -26.95
C ARG A 500 -4.02 7.57 -27.96
N TYR A 501 -3.01 7.44 -28.82
CA TYR A 501 -2.74 8.47 -29.82
C TYR A 501 -3.81 8.52 -30.91
N THR A 502 -4.42 7.38 -31.27
CA THR A 502 -5.58 7.35 -32.18
C THR A 502 -6.78 8.07 -31.57
N GLU A 503 -7.06 7.87 -30.29
CA GLU A 503 -8.12 8.59 -29.57
C GLU A 503 -7.87 10.11 -29.60
N LEU A 504 -6.66 10.55 -29.23
CA LEU A 504 -6.27 11.96 -29.28
C LEU A 504 -6.35 12.55 -30.69
N TYR A 505 -5.89 11.81 -31.68
CA TYR A 505 -5.97 12.22 -33.08
C TYR A 505 -7.41 12.49 -33.51
N ASN A 506 -8.34 11.59 -33.14
CA ASN A 506 -9.76 11.71 -33.46
C ASN A 506 -10.41 12.88 -32.70
N LEU A 507 -10.08 13.06 -31.42
CA LEU A 507 -10.57 14.19 -30.63
C LEU A 507 -10.12 15.53 -31.23
N PHE A 508 -8.83 15.69 -31.53
CA PHE A 508 -8.36 16.91 -32.19
C PHE A 508 -8.99 17.10 -33.57
N GLN A 509 -9.24 16.03 -34.33
CA GLN A 509 -9.89 16.14 -35.63
C GLN A 509 -11.30 16.71 -35.52
N ILE A 510 -12.10 16.22 -34.57
CA ILE A 510 -13.46 16.71 -34.32
C ILE A 510 -13.43 18.21 -33.98
N GLU A 511 -12.57 18.62 -33.06
CA GLU A 511 -12.47 20.03 -32.64
C GLU A 511 -11.98 20.95 -33.78
N ILE A 512 -11.05 20.45 -34.62
CA ILE A 512 -10.58 21.16 -35.81
C ILE A 512 -11.72 21.34 -36.82
N GLU A 513 -12.51 20.31 -37.09
CA GLU A 513 -13.66 20.36 -38.00
C GLU A 513 -14.70 21.37 -37.50
N GLN A 514 -15.09 21.29 -36.22
CA GLN A 514 -16.06 22.21 -35.60
C GLN A 514 -15.65 23.69 -35.67
N LEU A 515 -14.36 24.00 -35.58
CA LEU A 515 -13.85 25.36 -35.73
C LEU A 515 -13.65 25.77 -37.20
N SER A 516 -13.30 24.83 -38.08
CA SER A 516 -13.06 25.13 -39.50
C SER A 516 -14.34 25.52 -40.23
N ASP A 517 -15.51 25.10 -39.72
CA ASP A 517 -16.82 25.44 -40.26
C ASP A 517 -17.36 26.81 -39.81
N ARG A 518 -16.65 27.54 -38.92
CA ARG A 518 -17.05 28.89 -38.48
C ARG A 518 -16.47 29.98 -39.39
N GLU A 519 -17.32 30.85 -39.94
CA GLU A 519 -16.90 31.94 -40.84
C GLU A 519 -16.03 33.02 -40.14
N ASP A 520 -16.28 33.30 -38.86
CA ASP A 520 -15.56 34.32 -38.09
C ASP A 520 -14.87 33.75 -36.85
N LEU A 521 -13.60 33.35 -37.01
CA LEU A 521 -12.76 32.91 -35.89
C LEU A 521 -12.06 34.10 -35.22
N ASP A 522 -12.23 34.24 -33.91
CA ASP A 522 -11.48 35.19 -33.09
C ASP A 522 -9.98 34.80 -32.97
N LYS A 523 -9.18 35.68 -32.36
CA LYS A 523 -7.73 35.49 -32.24
C LYS A 523 -7.35 34.27 -31.39
N THR A 524 -8.16 33.93 -30.39
CA THR A 524 -7.95 32.80 -29.49
C THR A 524 -8.28 31.49 -30.20
N ALA A 525 -9.42 31.43 -30.89
CA ALA A 525 -9.85 30.30 -31.71
C ALA A 525 -8.85 29.99 -32.83
N ARG A 526 -8.31 31.00 -33.52
CA ARG A 526 -7.24 30.81 -34.53
C ARG A 526 -5.95 30.25 -33.93
N ARG A 527 -5.61 30.64 -32.70
CA ARG A 527 -4.43 30.12 -31.98
C ARG A 527 -4.63 28.66 -31.57
N ASN A 528 -5.81 28.34 -31.04
CA ASN A 528 -6.19 26.97 -30.66
C ASN A 528 -6.23 26.06 -31.89
N LEU A 529 -6.84 26.49 -33.00
CA LEU A 529 -6.88 25.73 -34.25
C LEU A 529 -5.48 25.33 -34.74
N LYS A 530 -4.52 26.27 -34.78
CA LYS A 530 -3.13 25.97 -35.15
C LYS A 530 -2.46 24.98 -34.20
N LYS A 531 -2.72 25.11 -32.89
CA LYS A 531 -2.11 24.23 -31.88
C LYS A 531 -2.72 22.83 -31.92
N TRP A 532 -4.03 22.70 -32.13
CA TRP A 532 -4.72 21.42 -32.35
C TRP A 532 -4.25 20.73 -33.62
N GLN A 533 -4.10 21.45 -34.73
CA GLN A 533 -3.52 20.90 -35.96
C GLN A 533 -2.11 20.35 -35.72
N LYS A 534 -1.28 21.06 -34.94
CA LYS A 534 0.06 20.60 -34.56
C LYS A 534 -0.01 19.34 -33.70
N MET A 535 -0.84 19.32 -32.66
CA MET A 535 -0.98 18.17 -31.76
C MET A 535 -1.53 16.94 -32.47
N ARG A 536 -2.51 17.11 -33.36
CA ARG A 536 -3.02 16.05 -34.24
C ARG A 536 -1.90 15.47 -35.11
N ALA A 537 -1.06 16.31 -35.71
CA ALA A 537 0.07 15.85 -36.51
C ALA A 537 1.10 15.08 -35.67
N ILE A 538 1.36 15.50 -34.43
CA ILE A 538 2.23 14.77 -33.50
C ILE A 538 1.63 13.40 -33.18
N ALA A 539 0.35 13.34 -32.83
CA ALA A 539 -0.34 12.08 -32.54
C ALA A 539 -0.23 11.09 -33.73
N LYS A 540 -0.48 11.56 -34.95
CA LYS A 540 -0.32 10.75 -36.17
C LYS A 540 1.11 10.21 -36.35
N LYS A 541 2.12 11.06 -36.13
CA LYS A 541 3.53 10.68 -36.23
C LYS A 541 3.92 9.65 -35.17
N ARG A 542 3.38 9.76 -33.96
CA ARG A 542 3.59 8.80 -32.87
C ARG A 542 2.99 7.44 -33.21
N ILE A 543 1.76 7.40 -33.73
CA ILE A 543 1.14 6.16 -34.19
C ILE A 543 2.02 5.44 -35.22
N GLN A 544 2.51 6.15 -36.25
CA GLN A 544 3.40 5.56 -37.27
C GLN A 544 4.64 4.95 -36.61
N ARG A 545 5.29 5.74 -35.77
CA ARG A 545 6.53 5.36 -35.10
C ARG A 545 6.35 4.14 -34.20
N ILE A 546 5.26 4.06 -33.43
CA ILE A 546 4.97 2.95 -32.52
C ILE A 546 4.67 1.66 -33.29
N ALA A 547 4.00 1.77 -34.44
CA ALA A 547 3.71 0.62 -35.28
C ALA A 547 4.98 0.02 -35.91
N GLU A 548 5.97 0.85 -36.24
CA GLU A 548 7.22 0.44 -36.88
C GLU A 548 8.32 -0.05 -35.92
N ARG A 549 8.27 0.36 -34.65
CA ARG A 549 9.35 0.06 -33.69
C ARG A 549 8.85 -0.20 -32.28
N TYR A 550 9.58 -1.04 -31.57
CA TYR A 550 9.35 -1.31 -30.15
C TYR A 550 9.53 -0.03 -29.31
N ILE A 551 8.66 0.16 -28.31
CA ILE A 551 8.70 1.31 -27.40
C ILE A 551 9.70 1.03 -26.28
N GLN A 552 10.72 1.87 -26.15
CA GLN A 552 11.63 1.86 -25.00
C GLN A 552 10.95 2.53 -23.79
N GLY A 553 11.26 2.09 -22.57
CA GLY A 553 10.58 2.54 -21.34
C GLY A 553 10.63 4.04 -21.04
N GLN A 554 11.69 4.77 -21.40
CA GLN A 554 11.74 6.23 -21.26
C GLN A 554 10.82 6.87 -22.29
N GLU A 555 10.78 6.33 -23.51
CA GLU A 555 9.82 6.78 -24.53
C GLU A 555 8.37 6.51 -24.10
N GLU A 556 8.11 5.43 -23.35
CA GLU A 556 6.79 5.14 -22.77
C GLU A 556 6.36 6.23 -21.78
N ILE A 557 7.23 6.62 -20.84
CA ILE A 557 6.93 7.70 -19.88
C ILE A 557 6.76 9.04 -20.61
N ASP A 558 7.63 9.35 -21.57
CA ASP A 558 7.54 10.56 -22.37
C ASP A 558 6.24 10.59 -23.18
N MET A 559 5.81 9.45 -23.72
CA MET A 559 4.56 9.33 -24.45
C MET A 559 3.34 9.42 -23.53
N LEU A 560 3.39 8.86 -22.30
CA LEU A 560 2.33 9.07 -21.31
C LEU A 560 2.18 10.55 -20.98
N MET A 561 3.28 11.22 -20.62
CA MET A 561 3.32 12.66 -20.38
C MET A 561 2.79 13.45 -21.58
N GLU A 562 3.27 13.16 -22.80
CA GLU A 562 2.84 13.84 -24.03
C GLU A 562 1.33 13.66 -24.28
N THR A 563 0.80 12.44 -24.10
CA THR A 563 -0.64 12.19 -24.26
C THR A 563 -1.48 12.91 -23.20
N SER A 564 -1.03 12.99 -21.95
CA SER A 564 -1.70 13.74 -20.89
C SER A 564 -1.69 15.25 -21.15
N GLU A 565 -0.54 15.82 -21.53
CA GLU A 565 -0.43 17.25 -21.87
C GLU A 565 -1.34 17.62 -23.04
N MET A 566 -1.46 16.74 -24.03
CA MET A 566 -2.41 16.91 -25.14
C MET A 566 -3.86 16.92 -24.67
N ARG A 567 -4.25 16.01 -23.75
CA ARG A 567 -5.61 15.97 -23.17
C ARG A 567 -5.91 17.20 -22.34
N GLU A 568 -5.00 17.61 -21.47
CA GLU A 568 -5.17 18.80 -20.63
C GLU A 568 -5.33 20.05 -21.50
N TYR A 569 -4.53 20.18 -22.57
CA TYR A 569 -4.68 21.28 -23.49
C TYR A 569 -6.04 21.28 -24.20
N LEU A 570 -6.55 20.10 -24.58
CA LEU A 570 -7.89 19.97 -25.16
C LEU A 570 -8.97 20.41 -24.16
N ALA A 571 -8.87 20.00 -22.89
CA ALA A 571 -9.83 20.34 -21.83
C ALA A 571 -9.84 21.84 -21.53
N VAL A 572 -8.68 22.45 -21.28
CA VAL A 572 -8.56 23.89 -21.00
C VAL A 572 -9.05 24.74 -22.18
N ALA A 573 -8.78 24.29 -23.41
CA ALA A 573 -9.22 25.01 -24.60
C ALA A 573 -10.74 24.95 -24.82
N LYS A 574 -11.44 23.93 -24.30
CA LYS A 574 -12.91 23.84 -24.30
C LYS A 574 -13.57 24.79 -23.31
N ASP A 575 -12.97 24.99 -22.14
CA ASP A 575 -13.49 25.93 -21.12
C ASP A 575 -13.43 27.41 -21.55
N HIS A 576 -12.69 27.71 -22.62
CA HIS A 576 -12.48 29.06 -23.16
C HIS A 576 -13.13 29.29 -24.52
N GLN A 577 -13.90 28.33 -25.03
CA GLN A 577 -14.76 28.45 -26.22
C GLN A 577 -16.21 28.73 -25.82
#